data_AF-A0A485BEP4-F1
#
_entry.id   AF-A0A485BEP4-F1
#
_cell.length_a   1.000
_cell.length_b   1.000
_cell.length_c   1.000
_cell.angle_alpha   90.00
_cell.angle_beta   90.00
_cell.angle_gamma   90.00
#
_symmetry.space_group_name_H-M   'P 1'
#
loop_
_entity.id
_entity.type
_entity.pdbx_description
1 polymer ?
#
loop_
_entity_poly.entity_id
_entity_poly.type
_entity_poly.pdbx_seq_one_letter_code
_entity_poly.pdbx_strand_id
1 'polypeptide(L)'
;MPSIRLADLAQQLDAELHGDGDIVITAVASMQSAKAGHVTFLVNPKYREHLSACEASAIVLTQDLLPFAKGAALVVKNPYLTYARMAQILDTTPQPAQDIAPSAVVSPSATLGHNVSIGANAVIESDVVLGDNVVIGAGCFVGKKTKIGAGSRLWGERNHLPRSRDR
;
A
#
# COMPACT_ATOMS: atom_id res chain seq x y z
N MET A 1 -7.40 10.05 6.85
CA MET A 1 -6.97 9.66 5.48
C MET A 1 -5.67 10.40 5.21
N PRO A 2 -4.58 9.72 4.83
CA PRO A 2 -3.36 10.41 4.46
C PRO A 2 -3.63 11.26 3.22
N SER A 3 -3.24 12.53 3.28
CA SER A 3 -3.22 13.43 2.14
C SER A 3 -1.82 14.03 2.03
N ILE A 4 -1.35 14.26 0.82
CA ILE A 4 0.01 14.74 0.54
C ILE A 4 -0.07 15.82 -0.53
N ARG A 5 0.73 16.88 -0.40
CA ARG A 5 0.82 17.89 -1.46
C ARG A 5 1.54 17.32 -2.67
N LEU A 6 1.16 17.79 -3.85
CA LEU A 6 1.73 17.29 -5.09
C LEU A 6 3.24 17.54 -5.18
N ALA A 7 3.74 18.66 -4.64
CA ALA A 7 5.17 18.93 -4.53
C ALA A 7 5.92 17.93 -3.64
N ASP A 8 5.35 17.60 -2.48
CA ASP A 8 5.92 16.61 -1.55
C ASP A 8 5.94 15.21 -2.20
N LEU A 9 4.87 14.88 -2.94
CA LEU A 9 4.77 13.64 -3.71
C LEU A 9 5.80 13.60 -4.85
N ALA A 10 5.98 14.70 -5.59
CA ALA A 10 6.97 14.81 -6.65
C ALA A 10 8.39 14.55 -6.14
N GLN A 11 8.73 15.15 -4.99
CA GLN A 11 10.04 14.97 -4.35
C GLN A 11 10.30 13.52 -3.92
N GLN A 12 9.30 12.84 -3.34
CA GLN A 12 9.43 11.43 -2.95
C GLN A 12 9.56 10.48 -4.15
N LEU A 13 8.98 10.87 -5.29
CA LEU A 13 8.97 10.07 -6.51
C LEU A 13 10.14 10.37 -7.44
N ASP A 14 10.97 11.37 -7.12
CA ASP A 14 12.02 11.90 -8.01
C ASP A 14 11.44 12.29 -9.38
N ALA A 15 10.27 12.96 -9.32
CA ALA A 15 9.49 13.37 -10.48
C ALA A 15 9.60 14.89 -10.69
N GLU A 16 9.61 15.32 -11.95
CA GLU A 16 9.60 16.74 -12.29
C GLU A 16 8.14 17.25 -12.25
N LEU A 17 7.87 18.21 -11.37
CA LEU A 17 6.56 18.82 -11.21
C LEU A 17 6.35 19.94 -12.23
N HIS A 18 5.26 19.87 -12.98
CA HIS A 18 4.76 20.94 -13.83
C HIS A 18 3.35 21.33 -13.41
N GLY A 19 3.12 22.61 -13.13
CA GLY A 19 1.83 23.13 -12.69
C GLY A 19 1.80 23.45 -11.19
N ASP A 20 0.62 23.34 -10.58
CA ASP A 20 0.39 23.71 -9.19
C ASP A 20 0.80 22.59 -8.23
N GLY A 21 1.84 22.85 -7.42
CA GLY A 21 2.37 21.92 -6.43
C GLY A 21 1.60 21.88 -5.09
N ASP A 22 0.74 22.86 -4.84
CA ASP A 22 -0.04 22.96 -3.60
C ASP A 22 -1.32 22.11 -3.63
N ILE A 23 -1.61 21.50 -4.79
CA ILE A 23 -2.69 20.53 -4.95
C ILE A 23 -2.53 19.39 -3.94
N VAL A 24 -3.61 19.13 -3.20
CA VAL A 24 -3.67 18.05 -2.22
C VAL A 24 -4.13 16.76 -2.90
N ILE A 25 -3.29 15.73 -2.81
CA ILE A 25 -3.56 14.39 -3.32
C ILE A 25 -3.99 13.49 -2.16
N THR A 26 -5.13 12.81 -2.32
CA THR A 26 -5.72 11.92 -1.31
C THR A 26 -5.68 10.45 -1.72
N ALA A 27 -5.64 10.14 -3.03
CA ALA A 27 -5.62 8.77 -3.53
C ALA A 27 -5.02 8.65 -4.94
N VAL A 28 -4.58 7.44 -5.27
CA VAL A 28 -4.23 7.06 -6.65
C VAL A 28 -5.45 6.41 -7.31
N ALA A 29 -5.79 6.84 -8.52
CA ALA A 29 -6.91 6.29 -9.28
C ALA A 29 -6.55 6.07 -10.75
N SER A 30 -7.22 5.11 -11.37
CA SER A 30 -7.14 4.91 -12.82
C SER A 30 -7.76 6.10 -13.56
N MET A 31 -7.35 6.35 -14.80
CA MET A 31 -7.82 7.50 -15.59
C MET A 31 -9.36 7.56 -15.70
N GLN A 32 -10.04 6.41 -15.68
CA GLN A 32 -11.50 6.29 -15.78
C GLN A 32 -12.23 6.61 -14.46
N SER A 33 -11.56 6.47 -13.32
CA SER A 33 -12.14 6.63 -11.98
C SER A 33 -11.54 7.81 -11.20
N ALA A 34 -10.59 8.53 -11.80
CA ALA A 34 -9.93 9.66 -11.20
C ALA A 34 -10.89 10.86 -11.09
N LYS A 35 -10.81 11.53 -9.95
CA LYS A 35 -11.60 12.72 -9.60
C LYS A 35 -10.67 13.77 -9.01
N ALA A 36 -11.22 14.95 -8.69
CA ALA A 36 -10.50 15.96 -7.94
C ALA A 36 -9.94 15.38 -6.62
N GLY A 37 -8.67 15.66 -6.35
CA GLY A 37 -7.88 15.10 -5.25
C GLY A 37 -7.19 13.78 -5.58
N HIS A 38 -7.46 13.16 -6.73
CA HIS A 38 -6.77 11.94 -7.16
C HIS A 38 -5.62 12.25 -8.11
N VAL A 39 -4.60 11.41 -8.03
CA VAL A 39 -3.52 11.35 -9.01
C VAL A 39 -3.71 10.13 -9.91
N THR A 40 -3.55 10.31 -11.21
CA THR A 40 -3.60 9.23 -12.19
C THR A 40 -2.28 9.10 -12.95
N PHE A 41 -2.15 8.09 -13.80
CA PHE A 41 -0.96 7.86 -14.59
C PHE A 41 -1.32 7.52 -16.04
N LEU A 42 -0.48 7.95 -16.97
CA LEU A 42 -0.59 7.65 -18.38
C LEU A 42 0.75 7.10 -18.88
N VAL A 43 0.77 5.80 -19.18
CA VAL A 43 1.96 5.14 -19.76
C VAL A 43 1.80 4.89 -21.25
N ASN A 44 0.59 4.58 -21.70
CA ASN A 44 0.35 4.20 -23.08
C ASN A 44 -0.17 5.42 -23.87
N PRO A 45 0.61 5.93 -24.85
CA PRO A 45 0.26 7.12 -25.63
C PRO A 45 -1.09 7.01 -26.35
N LYS A 46 -1.59 5.80 -26.59
CA LYS A 46 -2.90 5.57 -27.21
C LYS A 46 -4.06 6.16 -26.40
N TYR A 47 -3.91 6.29 -25.08
CA TYR A 47 -4.96 6.84 -24.23
C TYR A 47 -4.88 8.36 -24.06
N ARG A 48 -4.06 9.05 -24.85
CA ARG A 48 -3.95 10.52 -24.85
C ARG A 48 -5.29 11.22 -25.06
N GLU A 49 -6.20 10.63 -25.85
CA GLU A 49 -7.50 11.22 -26.14
C GLU A 49 -8.38 11.29 -24.89
N HIS A 50 -8.20 10.33 -23.97
CA HIS A 50 -8.90 10.29 -22.70
C HIS A 50 -8.36 11.28 -21.66
N LEU A 51 -7.18 11.88 -21.87
CA LEU A 51 -6.69 12.98 -21.02
C LEU A 51 -7.67 14.15 -20.99
N SER A 52 -8.36 14.39 -22.11
CA SER A 52 -9.33 15.48 -22.22
C SER A 52 -10.58 15.28 -21.36
N ALA A 53 -10.91 14.03 -21.01
CA ALA A 53 -12.06 13.65 -20.20
C ALA A 53 -11.68 13.28 -18.75
N CYS A 54 -10.39 13.36 -18.39
CA CYS A 54 -9.91 12.97 -17.09
C CYS A 54 -10.10 14.11 -16.07
N GLU A 55 -10.76 13.81 -14.95
CA GLU A 55 -11.00 14.77 -13.85
C GLU A 55 -9.94 14.67 -12.73
N ALA A 56 -8.80 14.03 -12.99
CA ALA A 56 -7.71 13.92 -12.02
C ALA A 56 -7.11 15.30 -11.72
N SER A 57 -6.71 15.52 -10.46
CA SER A 57 -5.99 16.75 -10.09
C SER A 57 -4.54 16.75 -10.56
N ALA A 58 -3.92 15.57 -10.71
CA ALA A 58 -2.57 15.44 -11.24
C ALA A 58 -2.42 14.18 -12.10
N ILE A 59 -1.53 14.23 -13.10
CA ILE A 59 -1.22 13.11 -14.00
C ILE A 59 0.27 12.81 -14.00
N VAL A 60 0.64 11.55 -13.80
CA VAL A 60 1.99 11.04 -13.99
C VAL A 60 2.18 10.59 -15.43
N LEU A 61 3.19 11.11 -16.12
CA LEU A 61 3.44 10.85 -17.54
C LEU A 61 4.92 10.96 -17.89
N THR A 62 5.29 10.61 -19.13
CA THR A 62 6.64 10.82 -19.67
C THR A 62 6.76 12.19 -20.35
N GLN A 63 7.99 12.69 -20.52
CA GLN A 63 8.24 14.01 -21.14
C GLN A 63 7.50 14.21 -22.47
N ASP A 64 7.40 13.17 -23.29
CA ASP A 64 6.75 13.21 -24.61
C ASP A 64 5.25 13.53 -24.54
N LEU A 65 4.63 13.27 -23.40
CA LEU A 65 3.19 13.45 -23.18
C LEU A 65 2.86 14.75 -22.44
N LEU A 66 3.87 15.46 -21.93
CA LEU A 66 3.70 16.72 -21.20
C LEU A 66 2.90 17.79 -21.98
N PRO A 67 3.08 17.97 -23.31
CA PRO A 67 2.31 18.96 -24.07
C PRO A 67 0.79 18.69 -24.11
N PHE A 68 0.37 17.46 -23.78
CA PHE A 68 -1.03 17.06 -23.80
C PHE A 68 -1.70 17.12 -22.41
N ALA A 69 -0.93 17.44 -21.36
CA ALA A 69 -1.44 17.60 -20.01
C ALA A 69 -2.25 18.90 -19.90
N LYS A 70 -3.47 18.81 -19.35
CA LYS A 70 -4.36 19.98 -19.12
C LYS A 70 -4.34 20.50 -17.68
N GLY A 71 -3.51 19.93 -16.82
CA GLY A 71 -3.43 20.25 -15.39
C GLY A 71 -2.03 19.98 -14.85
N ALA A 72 -1.92 19.80 -13.54
CA ALA A 72 -0.64 19.49 -12.94
C ALA A 72 -0.14 18.12 -13.42
N ALA A 73 1.13 18.06 -13.80
CA ALA A 73 1.77 16.88 -14.34
C ALA A 73 3.04 16.56 -13.55
N LEU A 74 3.27 15.27 -13.34
CA LEU A 74 4.50 14.72 -12.80
C LEU A 74 5.21 13.97 -13.92
N VAL A 75 6.30 14.54 -14.42
CA VAL A 75 7.11 13.90 -15.45
C VAL A 75 8.07 12.92 -14.80
N VAL A 76 8.05 11.68 -15.29
CA VAL A 76 8.92 10.61 -14.82
C VAL A 76 9.50 9.83 -15.98
N LYS A 77 10.70 9.26 -15.76
CA LYS A 77 11.35 8.37 -16.74
C LYS A 77 10.67 7.00 -16.82
N ASN A 78 10.16 6.49 -15.70
CA ASN A 78 9.53 5.18 -15.63
C ASN A 78 8.19 5.23 -14.89
N PRO A 79 7.07 5.46 -15.60
CA PRO A 79 5.75 5.56 -15.01
C PRO A 79 5.31 4.35 -14.19
N TYR A 80 5.72 3.13 -14.58
CA TYR A 80 5.37 1.90 -13.84
C TYR A 80 6.06 1.83 -12.48
N LEU A 81 7.34 2.20 -12.42
CA LEU A 81 8.08 2.24 -11.16
C LEU A 81 7.50 3.32 -10.23
N THR A 82 7.19 4.49 -10.79
CA THR A 82 6.55 5.59 -10.06
C THR A 82 5.20 5.16 -9.50
N TYR A 83 4.37 4.45 -10.29
CA TYR A 83 3.10 3.90 -9.80
C TYR A 83 3.30 2.94 -8.63
N ALA A 84 4.26 2.03 -8.71
CA ALA A 84 4.53 1.09 -7.61
C ALA A 84 4.93 1.83 -6.32
N ARG A 85 5.77 2.88 -6.43
CA ARG A 85 6.15 3.72 -5.28
C ARG A 85 4.98 4.53 -4.74
N MET A 86 4.16 5.11 -5.60
CA MET A 86 2.95 5.84 -5.20
C MET A 86 1.96 4.94 -4.49
N ALA A 87 1.73 3.74 -5.03
CA ALA A 87 0.85 2.75 -4.43
C ALA A 87 1.33 2.34 -3.04
N GLN A 88 2.65 2.32 -2.79
CA GLN A 88 3.23 2.10 -1.46
C GLN A 88 3.08 3.30 -0.52
N ILE A 89 3.30 4.52 -1.01
CA ILE A 89 3.19 5.76 -0.22
C ILE A 89 1.74 6.01 0.22
N LEU A 90 0.81 5.75 -0.70
CA LEU A 90 -0.63 5.89 -0.50
C LEU A 90 -1.27 4.55 -0.11
N ASP A 91 -0.46 3.55 0.26
CA ASP A 91 -0.96 2.25 0.71
C ASP A 91 -1.68 2.43 2.03
N THR A 92 -3.00 2.45 1.98
CA THR A 92 -3.86 2.45 3.17
C THR A 92 -4.10 1.04 3.68
N THR A 93 -3.43 0.01 3.14
CA THR A 93 -3.61 -1.36 3.60
C THR A 93 -3.25 -1.42 5.09
N PRO A 94 -4.23 -1.69 5.98
CA PRO A 94 -3.95 -1.79 7.40
C PRO A 94 -2.95 -2.92 7.59
N GLN A 95 -1.96 -2.66 8.45
CA GLN A 95 -1.03 -3.71 8.85
C GLN A 95 -1.83 -4.91 9.40
N PRO A 96 -1.44 -6.16 9.06
CA PRO A 96 -2.20 -7.35 9.47
C PRO A 96 -2.38 -7.46 11.00
N ALA A 97 -1.46 -6.85 11.75
CA ALA A 97 -1.58 -6.54 13.15
C ALA A 97 -0.69 -5.33 13.47
N GLN A 98 -1.12 -4.49 14.41
CA GLN A 98 -0.25 -3.57 15.14
C GLN A 98 -0.16 -4.14 16.56
N ASP A 99 1.07 -4.32 17.05
CA ASP A 99 1.36 -4.88 18.37
C ASP A 99 0.91 -6.34 18.55
N ILE A 100 1.05 -6.85 19.79
CA ILE A 100 0.60 -8.17 20.19
C ILE A 100 -0.84 -8.05 20.71
N ALA A 101 -1.78 -8.67 20.01
CA ALA A 101 -3.19 -8.68 20.42
C ALA A 101 -3.36 -9.36 21.80
N PRO A 102 -4.21 -8.85 22.70
CA PRO A 102 -4.45 -9.46 24.01
C PRO A 102 -4.98 -10.89 23.95
N SER A 103 -5.64 -11.27 22.85
CA SER A 103 -6.16 -12.62 22.63
C SER A 103 -5.15 -13.55 21.95
N ALA A 104 -3.95 -13.08 21.63
CA ALA A 104 -2.88 -13.93 21.13
C ALA A 104 -2.34 -14.81 22.26
N VAL A 105 -2.18 -16.10 21.98
CA VAL A 105 -1.60 -17.06 22.92
C VAL A 105 -0.14 -17.26 22.54
N VAL A 106 0.77 -16.70 23.33
CA VAL A 106 2.21 -16.79 23.09
C VAL A 106 2.85 -17.63 24.19
N SER A 107 3.57 -18.69 23.81
CA SER A 107 4.35 -19.49 24.75
C SER A 107 5.44 -18.63 25.41
N PRO A 108 5.66 -18.71 26.73
CA PRO A 108 6.75 -17.99 27.42
C PRO A 108 8.16 -18.34 26.92
N SER A 109 8.31 -19.48 26.25
CA SER A 109 9.57 -19.93 25.64
C SER A 109 9.79 -19.39 24.22
N ALA A 110 8.80 -18.69 23.65
CA ALA A 110 8.96 -18.07 22.34
C ALA A 110 9.88 -16.85 22.42
N THR A 111 10.77 -16.72 21.44
CA THR A 111 11.66 -15.58 21.27
C THR A 111 11.08 -14.64 20.22
N LEU A 112 10.82 -13.40 20.61
CA LEU A 112 10.30 -12.34 19.74
C LEU A 112 11.40 -11.31 19.48
N GLY A 113 11.62 -10.98 18.20
CA GLY A 113 12.46 -9.87 17.79
C GLY A 113 11.82 -8.51 18.06
N HIS A 114 12.42 -7.46 17.51
CA HIS A 114 11.94 -6.09 17.61
C HIS A 114 10.79 -5.83 16.64
N ASN A 115 9.81 -5.04 17.07
CA ASN A 115 8.68 -4.61 16.23
C ASN A 115 7.88 -5.79 15.63
N VAL A 116 7.64 -6.84 16.43
CA VAL A 116 6.83 -7.99 16.03
C VAL A 116 5.36 -7.72 16.31
N SER A 117 4.51 -7.94 15.30
CA SER A 117 3.06 -7.82 15.43
C SER A 117 2.40 -9.19 15.42
N ILE A 118 1.46 -9.44 16.34
CA ILE A 118 0.74 -10.71 16.46
C ILE A 118 -0.76 -10.42 16.53
N GLY A 119 -1.51 -10.89 15.53
CA GLY A 119 -2.94 -10.67 15.40
C GLY A 119 -3.77 -11.47 16.41
N ALA A 120 -5.04 -11.08 16.54
CA ALA A 120 -5.98 -11.69 17.47
C ALA A 120 -6.10 -13.21 17.27
N ASN A 121 -6.14 -13.97 18.36
CA ASN A 121 -6.28 -15.43 18.37
C ASN A 121 -5.16 -16.18 17.63
N ALA A 122 -4.03 -15.54 17.34
CA ALA A 122 -2.85 -16.26 16.88
C ALA A 122 -2.27 -17.09 18.02
N VAL A 123 -1.75 -18.28 17.69
CA VAL A 123 -1.17 -19.21 18.66
C VAL A 123 0.29 -19.43 18.29
N ILE A 124 1.19 -19.03 19.20
CA ILE A 124 2.63 -19.19 19.07
C ILE A 124 3.09 -20.26 20.07
N GLU A 125 3.51 -21.39 19.54
CA GLU A 125 3.98 -22.53 20.33
C GLU A 125 5.38 -22.33 20.93
N SER A 126 5.80 -23.32 21.71
CA SER A 126 7.07 -23.30 22.44
C SER A 126 8.30 -23.35 21.52
N ASP A 127 9.38 -22.70 21.95
CA ASP A 127 10.66 -22.59 21.23
C ASP A 127 10.56 -21.92 19.83
N VAL A 128 9.49 -21.16 19.56
CA VAL A 128 9.36 -20.41 18.31
C VAL A 128 10.29 -19.19 18.33
N VAL A 129 10.90 -18.87 17.20
CA VAL A 129 11.72 -17.67 17.02
C VAL A 129 11.13 -16.80 15.92
N LEU A 130 10.67 -15.61 16.28
CA LEU A 130 10.21 -14.58 15.34
C LEU A 130 11.29 -13.51 15.22
N GLY A 131 11.79 -13.28 14.00
CA GLY A 131 12.76 -12.21 13.73
C GLY A 131 12.15 -10.81 13.81
N ASP A 132 13.00 -9.79 13.61
CA ASP A 132 12.56 -8.38 13.64
C ASP A 132 11.55 -8.06 12.52
N ASN A 133 10.58 -7.19 12.80
CA ASN A 133 9.53 -6.77 11.87
C ASN A 133 8.65 -7.92 11.33
N VAL A 134 8.55 -9.03 12.06
CA VAL A 134 7.66 -10.13 11.71
C VAL A 134 6.22 -9.76 12.02
N VAL A 135 5.30 -10.10 11.10
CA VAL A 135 3.86 -9.92 11.32
C VAL A 135 3.15 -11.26 11.20
N ILE A 136 2.46 -11.64 12.27
CA ILE A 136 1.58 -12.81 12.33
C ILE A 136 0.15 -12.32 12.30
N GLY A 137 -0.63 -12.70 11.29
CA GLY A 137 -2.03 -12.31 11.17
C GLY A 137 -2.94 -13.04 12.16
N ALA A 138 -4.17 -12.55 12.29
CA ALA A 138 -5.16 -13.13 13.18
C ALA A 138 -5.47 -14.60 12.84
N GLY A 139 -5.60 -15.45 13.86
CA GLY A 139 -5.90 -16.88 13.72
C GLY A 139 -4.77 -17.75 13.16
N CYS A 140 -3.57 -17.20 12.94
CA CYS A 140 -2.42 -18.01 12.53
C CYS A 140 -1.93 -18.93 13.66
N PHE A 141 -1.53 -20.15 13.31
CA PHE A 141 -0.91 -21.10 14.21
C PHE A 141 0.57 -21.30 13.82
N VAL A 142 1.48 -20.99 14.73
CA VAL A 142 2.93 -21.20 14.56
C VAL A 142 3.36 -22.33 15.47
N GLY A 143 3.73 -23.47 14.89
CA GLY A 143 4.09 -24.70 15.62
C GLY A 143 5.44 -24.65 16.33
N LYS A 144 5.68 -25.61 17.21
CA LYS A 144 6.89 -25.70 18.06
C LYS A 144 8.19 -25.65 17.25
N LYS A 145 9.21 -24.96 17.77
CA LYS A 145 10.55 -24.83 17.16
C LYS A 145 10.58 -24.20 15.76
N THR A 146 9.51 -23.50 15.37
CA THR A 146 9.46 -22.79 14.09
C THR A 146 10.29 -21.51 14.15
N LYS A 147 11.01 -21.21 13.07
CA LYS A 147 11.80 -19.97 12.95
C LYS A 147 11.28 -19.17 11.76
N ILE A 148 10.85 -17.94 12.03
CA ILE A 148 10.38 -16.99 11.02
C ILE A 148 11.41 -15.86 10.91
N GLY A 149 11.99 -15.70 9.72
CA GLY A 149 13.00 -14.70 9.44
C GLY A 149 12.46 -13.26 9.50
N ALA A 150 13.35 -12.30 9.73
CA ALA A 150 13.01 -10.88 9.82
C ALA A 150 12.28 -10.37 8.56
N GLY A 151 11.29 -9.49 8.75
CA GLY A 151 10.47 -8.91 7.68
C GLY A 151 9.41 -9.83 7.07
N SER A 152 9.27 -11.07 7.57
CA SER A 152 8.25 -12.00 7.08
C SER A 152 6.85 -11.63 7.55
N ARG A 153 5.86 -11.79 6.68
CA ARG A 153 4.45 -11.48 6.96
C ARG A 153 3.57 -12.67 6.65
N LEU A 154 2.95 -13.24 7.68
CA LEU A 154 1.89 -14.23 7.54
C LEU A 154 0.55 -13.53 7.62
N TRP A 155 -0.20 -13.55 6.53
CA TRP A 155 -1.58 -13.07 6.54
C TRP A 155 -2.47 -14.09 7.24
N GLY A 156 -3.32 -13.58 8.14
CA GLY A 156 -4.33 -14.40 8.81
C GLY A 156 -5.31 -14.97 7.80
N GLU A 157 -5.91 -16.11 8.13
CA GLU A 157 -7.02 -16.61 7.33
C GLU A 157 -8.15 -15.58 7.36
N ARG A 158 -8.38 -14.95 6.20
CA ARG A 158 -9.65 -14.31 5.92
C ARG A 158 -10.65 -15.45 5.79
N ASN A 159 -11.27 -15.84 6.90
CA ASN A 159 -12.36 -16.82 6.86
C ASN A 159 -13.48 -16.19 6.03
N HIS A 160 -13.47 -16.43 4.72
CA HIS A 160 -14.64 -16.30 3.87
C HIS A 160 -15.61 -17.37 4.36
N LEU A 161 -16.35 -17.05 5.43
CA LEU A 161 -17.49 -17.83 5.85
C LEU A 161 -18.34 -18.10 4.59
N PRO A 162 -18.58 -19.37 4.20
CA PRO A 162 -19.66 -19.64 3.27
C PRO A 162 -20.93 -19.09 3.91
N ARG A 163 -21.64 -18.22 3.18
CA ARG A 163 -22.98 -17.76 3.55
C ARG A 163 -23.78 -18.98 4.01
N SER A 164 -24.37 -18.86 5.19
CA SER A 164 -25.40 -19.75 5.72
C SER A 164 -26.29 -20.25 4.58
N ARG A 165 -26.23 -21.55 4.26
CA ARG A 165 -27.40 -22.23 3.73
C ARG A 165 -28.33 -22.40 4.93
N ASP A 166 -29.31 -21.50 5.00
CA ASP A 166 -30.50 -21.70 5.83
C ASP A 166 -31.10 -23.07 5.56
N ARG A 167 -31.66 -23.61 6.64
CA ARG A 167 -32.29 -24.93 6.76
C ARG A 167 -33.46 -25.12 5.80
#